data_AF-A0A436QW96-F1
#
_entry.id   AF-A0A436QW96-F1
#
_cell.length_a   1.000
_cell.length_b   1.000
_cell.length_c   1.000
_cell.angle_alpha   90.00
_cell.angle_beta   90.00
_cell.angle_gamma   90.00
#
_symmetry.space_group_name_H-M   'P 1'
#
loop_
_entity.id
_entity.type
_entity.pdbx_description
1 polymer ?
#
loop_
_entity_poly.entity_id
_entity_poly.type
_entity_poly.pdbx_seq_one_letter_code
_entity_poly.pdbx_strand_id
1 'polypeptide(L)'
;ELLCDAEIIEEVAGSGSVSSQSYRFTQTLLQDVIYQNLLLQRRSDIHGRVGAALEQLCGDKPERLEDLTALGHHFAQSVERERGARYLQAAGDRARMIYANDDALRFYERALTALGATGQTPLKLAIAERIADLSGPAGRRDVAHQHYETVLQAYRASADRVASARVLRKIGRLLWDVGKRDNAESRYAEAAALLDGADAPVEQAHLWQERGRQAFRSGGNALAAKWADAALDCVRTLTTEHVSEVGRDATLVTAEALNTKAVALARLGRDREAVGQVERSIELAEAAGLMGTACRGYTNLGVLYTTIDPA
;
A
#
# COMPACT_ATOMS: atom_id res chain seq x y z
N GLU A 1 -41.32 -14.15 12.08
CA GLU A 1 -42.46 -14.42 12.98
C GLU A 1 -42.02 -15.23 14.19
N LEU A 2 -41.87 -16.56 14.15
CA LEU A 2 -41.50 -17.35 15.35
C LEU A 2 -40.30 -16.86 16.18
N LEU A 3 -39.22 -16.37 15.55
CA LEU A 3 -38.05 -15.84 16.27
C LEU A 3 -38.29 -14.42 16.84
N CYS A 4 -39.21 -13.67 16.25
CA CYS A 4 -39.66 -12.37 16.75
C CYS A 4 -40.65 -12.55 17.90
N ASP A 5 -41.56 -13.52 17.78
CA ASP A 5 -42.53 -13.87 18.83
C ASP A 5 -41.82 -14.42 20.07
N ALA A 6 -40.67 -15.09 19.89
CA ALA A 6 -39.82 -15.57 20.97
C ALA A 6 -38.83 -14.52 21.52
N GLU A 7 -38.92 -13.25 21.09
CA GLU A 7 -38.04 -12.14 21.48
C GLU A 7 -36.53 -12.42 21.26
N ILE A 8 -36.19 -13.29 20.31
CA ILE A 8 -34.80 -13.63 19.98
C ILE A 8 -34.21 -12.58 19.03
N ILE A 9 -35.00 -12.20 18.02
CA ILE A 9 -34.65 -11.15 17.06
C ILE A 9 -35.80 -10.15 16.95
N GLU A 10 -35.51 -8.90 16.65
CA GLU A 10 -36.50 -7.88 16.37
C GLU A 10 -36.28 -7.26 14.99
N GLU A 11 -37.38 -6.88 14.34
CA GLU A 11 -37.35 -6.15 13.08
C GLU A 11 -36.95 -4.69 13.35
N VAL A 12 -36.01 -4.19 12.55
CA VAL A 12 -35.51 -2.82 12.60
C VAL A 12 -35.90 -2.14 11.29
N ALA A 13 -36.47 -0.95 11.38
CA ALA A 13 -36.76 -0.14 10.20
C ALA A 13 -35.47 0.13 9.42
N GLY A 14 -35.41 -0.32 8.16
CA GLY A 14 -34.27 -0.08 7.28
C GLY A 14 -34.11 1.41 6.97
N SER A 15 -32.86 1.91 6.94
CA SER A 15 -32.54 3.33 6.74
C SER A 15 -32.60 3.81 5.27
N GLY A 16 -33.39 3.18 4.40
CA GLY A 16 -33.40 3.48 2.96
C GLY A 16 -34.75 3.31 2.26
N SER A 17 -34.89 4.00 1.11
CA SER A 17 -36.10 4.11 0.25
C SER A 17 -36.57 2.80 -0.41
N VAL A 18 -35.97 1.66 -0.09
CA VAL A 18 -36.40 0.34 -0.58
C VAL A 18 -36.64 -0.54 0.65
N SER A 19 -37.83 -1.12 0.73
CA SER A 19 -38.33 -2.00 1.80
C SER A 19 -37.47 -3.27 1.98
N SER A 20 -36.28 -3.14 2.57
CA SER A 20 -35.51 -4.28 3.07
C SER A 20 -35.75 -4.41 4.57
N GLN A 21 -36.50 -5.43 4.96
CA GLN A 21 -36.65 -5.80 6.38
C GLN A 21 -35.27 -6.10 6.95
N SER A 22 -34.88 -5.36 7.99
CA SER A 22 -33.64 -5.60 8.73
C SER A 22 -33.98 -6.25 10.05
N TYR A 23 -33.14 -7.18 10.51
CA TYR A 23 -33.34 -7.87 11.79
C TYR A 23 -32.10 -7.72 12.64
N ARG A 24 -32.27 -7.57 13.95
CA ARG A 24 -31.17 -7.63 14.92
C ARG A 24 -31.53 -8.54 16.09
N PHE A 25 -30.52 -9.13 16.73
CA PHE A 25 -30.73 -9.81 18.00
C PHE A 25 -31.12 -8.82 19.09
N THR A 26 -32.07 -9.19 19.93
CA THR A 26 -32.52 -8.37 21.07
C THR A 26 -31.44 -8.27 22.15
N GLN A 27 -30.62 -9.32 22.31
CA GLN A 27 -29.54 -9.40 23.29
C GLN A 27 -28.25 -9.96 22.67
N THR A 28 -27.12 -9.26 22.85
CA THR A 28 -25.80 -9.71 22.34
C THR A 28 -25.36 -11.03 22.96
N LEU A 29 -25.64 -11.27 24.26
CA LEU A 29 -25.28 -12.52 24.91
C LEU A 29 -26.02 -13.72 24.30
N LEU A 30 -27.29 -13.54 23.94
CA LEU A 30 -28.09 -14.59 23.30
C LEU A 30 -27.51 -14.93 21.91
N GLN A 31 -27.14 -13.91 21.13
CA GLN A 31 -26.44 -14.09 19.87
C GLN A 31 -25.15 -14.89 20.05
N ASP A 32 -24.31 -14.50 21.01
CA ASP A 32 -23.02 -15.15 21.26
C ASP A 32 -23.19 -16.62 21.65
N VAL A 33 -24.14 -16.92 22.55
CA VAL A 33 -24.42 -18.30 22.97
C VAL A 33 -24.92 -19.13 21.80
N ILE A 34 -25.90 -18.65 21.02
CA ILE A 34 -26.42 -19.37 19.85
C ILE A 34 -25.29 -19.62 18.86
N TYR A 35 -24.49 -18.59 18.57
CA TYR A 35 -23.41 -18.64 17.60
C TYR A 35 -22.27 -19.57 18.00
N GLN A 36 -21.87 -19.57 19.29
CA GLN A 36 -20.82 -20.45 19.81
C GLN A 36 -21.27 -21.91 19.91
N ASN A 37 -22.58 -22.18 20.03
CA ASN A 37 -23.14 -23.53 20.03
C ASN A 37 -23.27 -24.14 18.62
N LEU A 38 -23.04 -23.37 17.54
CA LEU A 38 -23.02 -23.92 16.19
C LEU A 38 -21.77 -24.76 15.95
N LEU A 39 -21.94 -25.92 15.30
CA LEU A 39 -20.81 -26.69 14.78
C LEU A 39 -19.96 -25.81 13.85
N LEU A 40 -18.63 -25.96 13.95
CA LEU A 40 -17.68 -25.14 13.17
C LEU A 40 -17.97 -25.16 11.66
N GLN A 41 -18.30 -26.33 11.11
CA GLN A 41 -18.65 -26.49 9.69
C GLN A 41 -19.93 -25.72 9.34
N ARG A 42 -20.95 -25.75 10.21
CA ARG A 42 -22.21 -25.03 9.99
C ARG A 42 -22.00 -23.52 10.07
N ARG A 43 -21.19 -23.06 11.03
CA ARG A 43 -20.79 -21.66 11.14
C ARG A 43 -20.06 -21.20 9.87
N SER A 44 -19.09 -21.97 9.39
CA SER A 44 -18.36 -21.70 8.15
C SER A 44 -19.29 -21.59 6.93
N ASP A 45 -20.24 -22.52 6.77
CA ASP A 45 -21.25 -22.51 5.70
C ASP A 45 -22.13 -21.25 5.75
N ILE A 46 -22.63 -20.89 6.94
CA ILE A 46 -23.42 -19.67 7.13
C ILE A 46 -22.60 -18.43 6.78
N HIS A 47 -21.33 -18.36 7.19
CA HIS A 47 -20.45 -17.24 6.82
C HIS A 47 -20.26 -17.12 5.31
N GLY A 48 -20.09 -18.23 4.58
CA GLY A 48 -20.00 -18.23 3.13
C GLY A 48 -21.29 -17.70 2.48
N ARG A 49 -22.46 -18.16 2.94
CA ARG A 49 -23.76 -17.71 2.44
C ARG A 49 -24.02 -16.23 2.70
N VAL A 50 -23.65 -15.72 3.88
CA VAL A 50 -23.75 -14.28 4.18
C VAL A 50 -22.79 -13.48 3.30
N GLY A 51 -21.55 -13.93 3.12
CA GLY A 51 -20.59 -13.29 2.22
C GLY A 51 -21.11 -13.18 0.79
N ALA A 52 -21.68 -14.26 0.25
CA ALA A 52 -22.27 -14.27 -1.09
C ALA A 52 -23.47 -13.32 -1.23
N ALA A 53 -24.34 -13.25 -0.21
CA ALA A 53 -25.47 -12.33 -0.21
C ALA A 53 -25.01 -10.85 -0.13
N LEU A 54 -24.02 -10.55 0.71
CA LEU A 54 -23.42 -9.22 0.81
C LEU A 54 -22.78 -8.79 -0.52
N GLU A 55 -22.09 -9.71 -1.19
CA GLU A 55 -21.44 -9.40 -2.46
C GLU A 55 -22.46 -9.06 -3.55
N GLN A 56 -23.60 -9.77 -3.60
CA GLN A 56 -24.71 -9.44 -4.50
C GLN A 56 -25.31 -8.05 -4.23
N LEU A 57 -25.29 -7.59 -2.97
CA LEU A 57 -25.81 -6.28 -2.59
C LEU A 57 -24.82 -5.15 -2.88
N CYS A 58 -23.52 -5.39 -2.67
CA CYS A 58 -22.47 -4.38 -2.86
C CYS A 58 -21.99 -4.27 -4.32
N GLY A 59 -22.26 -5.27 -5.15
CA GLY A 59 -21.82 -5.35 -6.55
C GLY A 59 -20.38 -5.87 -6.71
N ASP A 60 -19.93 -6.01 -7.96
CA ASP A 60 -18.69 -6.71 -8.31
C ASP A 60 -17.40 -6.03 -7.81
N LYS A 61 -17.46 -4.73 -7.47
CA LYS A 61 -16.29 -3.93 -7.03
C LYS A 61 -16.67 -3.00 -5.87
N PRO A 62 -16.83 -3.54 -4.65
CA PRO A 62 -17.12 -2.72 -3.48
C PRO A 62 -15.93 -1.80 -3.16
N GLU A 63 -16.18 -0.50 -3.03
CA GLU A 63 -15.15 0.49 -2.67
C GLU A 63 -15.30 1.03 -1.23
N ARG A 64 -16.47 0.85 -0.63
CA ARG A 64 -16.74 1.28 0.74
C ARG A 64 -15.97 0.38 1.71
N LEU A 65 -15.28 1.00 2.66
CA LEU A 65 -14.50 0.27 3.67
C LEU A 65 -15.37 -0.67 4.50
N GLU A 66 -16.62 -0.27 4.78
CA GLU A 66 -17.61 -1.08 5.51
C GLU A 66 -17.92 -2.38 4.77
N ASP A 67 -18.22 -2.29 3.47
CA ASP A 67 -18.54 -3.43 2.60
C ASP A 67 -17.33 -4.38 2.50
N LEU A 68 -16.14 -3.84 2.23
CA LEU A 68 -14.90 -4.61 2.17
C LEU A 68 -14.61 -5.34 3.49
N THR A 69 -14.84 -4.67 4.61
CA THR A 69 -14.62 -5.24 5.95
C THR A 69 -15.61 -6.35 6.25
N ALA A 70 -16.89 -6.18 5.92
CA ALA A 70 -17.93 -7.18 6.12
C ALA A 70 -17.68 -8.42 5.24
N LEU A 71 -17.45 -8.22 3.94
CA LEU A 71 -17.11 -9.28 3.00
C LEU A 71 -15.85 -10.05 3.44
N GLY A 72 -14.80 -9.30 3.79
CA GLY A 72 -13.55 -9.86 4.30
C GLY A 72 -13.74 -10.67 5.58
N HIS A 73 -14.55 -10.20 6.52
CA HIS A 73 -14.88 -10.91 7.75
C HIS A 73 -15.62 -12.23 7.49
N HIS A 74 -16.67 -12.20 6.66
CA HIS A 74 -17.50 -13.37 6.41
C HIS A 74 -16.74 -14.42 5.58
N PHE A 75 -16.14 -14.05 4.46
CA PHE A 75 -15.41 -15.03 3.65
C PHE A 75 -14.18 -15.60 4.35
N ALA A 76 -13.47 -14.82 5.19
CA ALA A 76 -12.32 -15.34 5.96
C ALA A 76 -12.69 -16.43 6.98
N GLN A 77 -13.94 -16.47 7.44
CA GLN A 77 -14.46 -17.49 8.35
C GLN A 77 -15.14 -18.67 7.63
N SER A 78 -15.22 -18.60 6.31
CA SER A 78 -15.82 -19.63 5.46
C SER A 78 -14.77 -20.58 4.89
N VAL A 79 -15.19 -21.45 3.97
CA VAL A 79 -14.28 -22.26 3.14
C VAL A 79 -13.53 -21.41 2.11
N GLU A 80 -14.09 -20.26 1.68
CA GLU A 80 -13.50 -19.35 0.69
C GLU A 80 -12.53 -18.34 1.32
N ARG A 81 -11.60 -18.81 2.15
CA ARG A 81 -10.73 -17.93 2.95
C ARG A 81 -9.85 -16.99 2.12
N GLU A 82 -9.36 -17.46 0.97
CA GLU A 82 -8.56 -16.63 0.07
C GLU A 82 -9.35 -15.43 -0.46
N ARG A 83 -10.65 -15.62 -0.75
CA ARG A 83 -11.55 -14.54 -1.15
C ARG A 83 -11.71 -13.52 -0.02
N GLY A 84 -11.88 -13.99 1.22
CA GLY A 84 -11.88 -13.12 2.40
C GLY A 84 -10.58 -12.34 2.58
N ALA A 85 -9.44 -12.98 2.34
CA ALA A 85 -8.14 -12.33 2.39
C ALA A 85 -7.98 -11.21 1.35
N ARG A 86 -8.53 -11.38 0.13
CA ARG A 86 -8.53 -10.33 -0.90
C ARG A 86 -9.35 -9.11 -0.48
N TYR A 87 -10.54 -9.31 0.10
CA TYR A 87 -11.33 -8.20 0.63
C TYR A 87 -10.66 -7.51 1.81
N LEU A 88 -10.02 -8.27 2.70
CA LEU A 88 -9.25 -7.71 3.81
C LEU A 88 -8.01 -6.94 3.32
N GLN A 89 -7.33 -7.42 2.28
CA GLN A 89 -6.26 -6.65 1.63
C GLN A 89 -6.80 -5.33 1.07
N ALA A 90 -7.91 -5.36 0.35
CA ALA A 90 -8.53 -4.15 -0.20
C ALA A 90 -8.99 -3.18 0.91
N ALA A 91 -9.55 -3.68 2.02
CA ALA A 91 -9.86 -2.86 3.19
C ALA A 91 -8.60 -2.21 3.78
N GLY A 92 -7.50 -2.97 3.86
CA GLY A 92 -6.20 -2.46 4.29
C GLY A 92 -5.63 -1.39 3.35
N ASP A 93 -5.74 -1.59 2.04
CA ASP A 93 -5.34 -0.61 1.03
C ASP A 93 -6.17 0.68 1.16
N ARG A 94 -7.48 0.55 1.43
CA ARG A 94 -8.38 1.70 1.65
C ARG A 94 -8.05 2.47 2.92
N ALA A 95 -7.79 1.78 4.02
CA ALA A 95 -7.36 2.38 5.28
C ALA A 95 -6.00 3.11 5.12
N ARG A 96 -5.05 2.49 4.41
CA ARG A 96 -3.74 3.09 4.09
C ARG A 96 -3.89 4.39 3.30
N MET A 97 -4.81 4.46 2.34
CA MET A 97 -5.03 5.69 1.54
C MET A 97 -5.48 6.89 2.38
N ILE A 98 -6.15 6.67 3.50
CA ILE A 98 -6.59 7.73 4.43
C ILE A 98 -5.66 7.85 5.65
N TYR A 99 -4.46 7.28 5.59
CA TYR A 99 -3.45 7.28 6.67
C TYR A 99 -3.86 6.60 7.97
N ALA A 100 -4.93 5.78 7.95
CA ALA A 100 -5.30 4.90 9.05
C ALA A 100 -4.39 3.66 9.05
N ASN A 101 -3.08 3.89 9.30
CA ASN A 101 -2.04 2.87 9.12
C ASN A 101 -2.22 1.69 10.08
N ASP A 102 -2.60 1.93 11.33
CA ASP A 102 -2.85 0.86 12.29
C ASP A 102 -4.04 -0.02 11.85
N ASP A 103 -5.09 0.58 11.29
CA ASP A 103 -6.22 -0.16 10.72
C ASP A 103 -5.79 -0.98 9.52
N ALA A 104 -5.00 -0.40 8.62
CA ALA A 104 -4.45 -1.09 7.47
C ALA A 104 -3.65 -2.34 7.89
N LEU A 105 -2.78 -2.20 8.88
CA LEU A 105 -1.99 -3.29 9.45
C LEU A 105 -2.88 -4.39 10.05
N ARG A 106 -3.91 -4.02 10.84
CA ARG A 106 -4.89 -4.98 11.38
C ARG A 106 -5.61 -5.74 10.27
N PHE A 107 -6.00 -5.09 9.18
CA PHE A 107 -6.64 -5.76 8.06
C PHE A 107 -5.68 -6.73 7.33
N TYR A 108 -4.44 -6.32 7.08
CA TYR A 108 -3.43 -7.19 6.48
C TYR A 108 -3.09 -8.41 7.33
N GLU A 109 -2.96 -8.24 8.65
CA GLU A 109 -2.72 -9.35 9.57
C GLU A 109 -3.88 -10.35 9.57
N ARG A 110 -5.13 -9.85 9.54
CA ARG A 110 -6.32 -10.70 9.38
C ARG A 110 -6.33 -11.42 8.04
N ALA A 111 -5.88 -10.78 6.97
CA ALA A 111 -5.77 -11.40 5.64
C ALA A 111 -4.73 -12.53 5.64
N LEU A 112 -3.55 -12.31 6.23
CA LEU A 112 -2.54 -13.36 6.41
C LEU A 112 -3.06 -14.52 7.27
N THR A 113 -3.80 -14.22 8.33
CA THR A 113 -4.44 -15.24 9.19
C THR A 113 -5.42 -16.10 8.40
N ALA A 114 -6.23 -15.49 7.53
CA ALA A 114 -7.18 -16.20 6.67
C ALA A 114 -6.47 -17.14 5.66
N LEU A 115 -5.34 -16.70 5.10
CA LEU A 115 -4.52 -17.50 4.18
C LEU A 115 -3.77 -18.64 4.88
N GLY A 116 -3.55 -18.53 6.18
CA GLY A 116 -2.88 -19.55 6.99
C GLY A 116 -1.37 -19.63 6.76
N ALA A 117 -0.74 -20.57 7.48
CA ALA A 117 0.72 -20.71 7.51
C ALA A 117 1.30 -21.42 6.28
N THR A 118 0.52 -22.26 5.59
CA THR A 118 1.01 -23.16 4.54
C THR A 118 1.21 -22.46 3.20
N GLY A 119 2.40 -22.63 2.61
CA GLY A 119 2.74 -22.11 1.30
C GLY A 119 2.94 -20.60 1.25
N GLN A 120 3.63 -20.15 0.20
CA GLN A 120 3.71 -18.74 -0.20
C GLN A 120 2.92 -18.57 -1.48
N THR A 121 1.87 -17.76 -1.44
CA THR A 121 1.06 -17.39 -2.61
C THR A 121 1.36 -15.94 -3.00
N PRO A 122 1.16 -15.54 -4.28
CA PRO A 122 1.35 -14.15 -4.69
C PRO A 122 0.60 -13.14 -3.80
N LEU A 123 -0.64 -13.48 -3.39
CA LEU A 123 -1.43 -12.66 -2.47
C LEU A 123 -0.77 -12.52 -1.10
N LYS A 124 -0.26 -13.62 -0.53
CA LYS A 124 0.43 -13.61 0.78
C LYS A 124 1.70 -12.76 0.73
N LEU A 125 2.47 -12.86 -0.35
CA LEU A 125 3.66 -12.04 -0.57
C LEU A 125 3.30 -10.55 -0.71
N ALA A 126 2.25 -10.25 -1.48
CA ALA A 126 1.77 -8.88 -1.68
C ALA A 126 1.26 -8.23 -0.37
N ILE A 127 0.62 -9.00 0.51
CA ILE A 127 0.20 -8.54 1.84
C ILE A 127 1.42 -8.37 2.77
N ALA A 128 2.35 -9.32 2.79
CA ALA A 128 3.57 -9.23 3.60
C ALA A 128 4.41 -8.00 3.22
N GLU A 129 4.55 -7.71 1.92
CA GLU A 129 5.24 -6.51 1.43
C GLU A 129 4.54 -5.22 1.91
N ARG A 130 3.20 -5.16 1.90
CA ARG A 130 2.43 -4.02 2.42
C ARG A 130 2.60 -3.81 3.93
N ILE A 131 2.64 -4.90 4.72
CA ILE A 131 2.94 -4.82 6.16
C ILE A 131 4.33 -4.26 6.39
N ALA A 132 5.32 -4.68 5.59
CA ALA A 132 6.67 -4.18 5.69
C ALA A 132 6.78 -2.68 5.31
N ASP A 133 6.11 -2.26 4.24
CA ASP A 133 6.04 -0.87 3.79
C ASP A 133 5.52 0.07 4.90
N LEU A 134 4.54 -0.38 5.69
CA LEU A 134 3.95 0.40 6.79
C LEU A 134 4.72 0.28 8.11
N SER A 135 5.32 -0.87 8.39
CA SER A 135 5.98 -1.13 9.68
C SER A 135 7.29 -0.34 9.84
N GLY A 136 8.00 -0.05 8.74
CA GLY A 136 9.23 0.75 8.77
C GLY A 136 8.99 2.17 9.32
N PRO A 137 8.13 2.99 8.68
CA PRO A 137 7.76 4.33 9.16
C PRO A 137 7.12 4.33 10.55
N ALA A 138 6.38 3.28 10.92
CA ALA A 138 5.81 3.11 12.26
C ALA A 138 6.85 2.74 13.34
N GLY A 139 8.14 2.68 12.99
CA GLY A 139 9.23 2.34 13.93
C GLY A 139 9.37 0.84 14.22
N ARG A 140 8.49 -0.01 13.70
CA ARG A 140 8.54 -1.48 13.83
C ARG A 140 9.46 -2.09 12.77
N ARG A 141 10.73 -1.71 12.84
CA ARG A 141 11.72 -2.00 11.80
C ARG A 141 12.08 -3.48 11.70
N ASP A 142 12.12 -4.19 12.82
CA ASP A 142 12.40 -5.63 12.84
C ASP A 142 11.28 -6.41 12.13
N VAL A 143 10.02 -6.03 12.37
CA VAL A 143 8.85 -6.58 11.67
C VAL A 143 8.94 -6.31 10.17
N ALA A 144 9.28 -5.08 9.78
CA ALA A 144 9.45 -4.75 8.36
C ALA A 144 10.55 -5.59 7.70
N HIS A 145 11.70 -5.72 8.36
CA HIS A 145 12.81 -6.51 7.84
C HIS A 145 12.44 -7.99 7.68
N GLN A 146 11.78 -8.60 8.67
CA GLN A 146 11.36 -10.00 8.62
C GLN A 146 10.39 -10.27 7.46
N HIS A 147 9.41 -9.39 7.25
CA HIS A 147 8.48 -9.52 6.14
C HIS A 147 9.17 -9.33 4.79
N TYR A 148 10.05 -8.34 4.63
CA TYR A 148 10.80 -8.17 3.40
C TYR A 148 11.72 -9.36 3.08
N GLU A 149 12.44 -9.91 4.07
CA GLU A 149 13.29 -11.08 3.84
C GLU A 149 12.47 -12.31 3.42
N THR A 150 11.29 -12.51 4.02
CA THR A 150 10.36 -13.58 3.60
C THR A 150 9.94 -13.40 2.14
N VAL A 151 9.59 -12.17 1.74
CA VAL A 151 9.18 -11.86 0.37
C VAL A 151 10.34 -12.00 -0.61
N LEU A 152 11.53 -11.51 -0.25
CA LEU A 152 12.74 -11.62 -1.06
C LEU A 152 13.14 -13.07 -1.30
N GLN A 153 13.08 -13.91 -0.27
CA GLN A 153 13.38 -15.34 -0.40
C GLN A 153 12.42 -16.03 -1.39
N ALA A 154 11.13 -15.69 -1.34
CA ALA A 154 10.15 -16.24 -2.27
C ALA A 154 10.41 -15.82 -3.72
N TYR A 155 10.70 -14.54 -3.97
CA TYR A 155 11.01 -14.07 -5.33
C TYR A 155 12.34 -14.59 -5.87
N ARG A 156 13.35 -14.79 -5.01
CA ARG A 156 14.58 -15.48 -5.40
C ARG A 156 14.32 -16.94 -5.76
N ALA A 157 13.49 -17.64 -5.00
CA ALA A 157 13.13 -19.03 -5.28
C ALA A 157 12.37 -19.19 -6.60
N SER A 158 11.54 -18.20 -6.98
CA SER A 158 10.86 -18.16 -8.27
C SER A 158 11.69 -17.52 -9.40
N ALA A 159 12.95 -17.13 -9.12
CA ALA A 159 13.83 -16.42 -10.04
C ALA A 159 13.25 -15.11 -10.62
N ASP A 160 12.34 -14.45 -9.89
CA ASP A 160 11.80 -13.15 -10.28
C ASP A 160 12.79 -12.03 -9.91
N ARG A 161 13.61 -11.65 -10.89
CA ARG A 161 14.69 -10.67 -10.72
C ARG A 161 14.16 -9.27 -10.41
N VAL A 162 13.08 -8.85 -11.09
CA VAL A 162 12.53 -7.49 -10.95
C VAL A 162 11.87 -7.33 -9.59
N ALA A 163 11.06 -8.30 -9.16
CA ALA A 163 10.46 -8.27 -7.83
C ALA A 163 11.52 -8.40 -6.71
N SER A 164 12.56 -9.20 -6.91
CA SER A 164 13.69 -9.28 -5.97
C SER A 164 14.41 -7.94 -5.84
N ALA A 165 14.68 -7.24 -6.96
CA ALA A 165 15.30 -5.93 -6.96
C ALA A 165 14.44 -4.88 -6.23
N ARG A 166 13.12 -4.90 -6.45
CA ARG A 166 12.16 -4.04 -5.74
C ARG A 166 12.26 -4.21 -4.23
N VAL A 167 12.25 -5.45 -3.75
CA VAL A 167 12.33 -5.72 -2.31
C VAL A 167 13.71 -5.36 -1.75
N LEU A 168 14.80 -5.63 -2.47
CA LEU A 168 16.15 -5.23 -2.08
C LEU A 168 16.28 -3.70 -1.95
N ARG A 169 15.72 -2.94 -2.88
CA ARG A 169 15.66 -1.47 -2.79
C ARG A 169 14.91 -1.01 -1.54
N LYS A 170 13.76 -1.62 -1.24
CA LYS A 170 12.98 -1.31 -0.02
C LYS A 170 13.75 -1.65 1.27
N ILE A 171 14.45 -2.78 1.32
CA ILE A 171 15.34 -3.14 2.43
C ILE A 171 16.48 -2.12 2.56
N GLY A 172 17.08 -1.72 1.44
CA GLY A 172 18.10 -0.68 1.39
C GLY A 172 17.62 0.64 2.02
N ARG A 173 16.38 1.05 1.70
CA ARG A 173 15.76 2.27 2.28
C ARG A 173 15.62 2.14 3.80
N LEU A 174 15.11 1.00 4.26
CA LEU A 174 14.96 0.71 5.70
C LEU A 174 16.31 0.76 6.44
N LEU A 175 17.37 0.18 5.86
CA LEU A 175 18.73 0.18 6.42
C LEU A 175 19.34 1.58 6.45
N TRP A 176 19.10 2.37 5.40
CA TRP A 176 19.56 3.76 5.34
C TRP A 176 18.94 4.61 6.45
N ASP A 177 17.63 4.47 6.67
CA ASP A 177 16.90 5.24 7.69
C ASP A 177 17.35 4.93 9.13
N VAL A 178 18.04 3.81 9.37
CA VAL A 178 18.69 3.48 10.66
C VAL A 178 20.19 3.75 10.69
N GLY A 179 20.74 4.35 9.64
CA GLY A 179 22.16 4.71 9.55
C GLY A 179 23.10 3.57 9.16
N LYS A 180 22.59 2.39 8.78
CA LYS A 180 23.39 1.25 8.29
C LYS A 180 23.76 1.45 6.81
N ARG A 181 24.58 2.47 6.53
CA ARG A 181 24.88 2.96 5.17
C ARG A 181 25.51 1.90 4.27
N ASP A 182 26.51 1.17 4.75
CA ASP A 182 27.21 0.15 3.95
C ASP A 182 26.30 -1.02 3.58
N ASN A 183 25.46 -1.46 4.53
CA ASN A 183 24.46 -2.49 4.27
C ASN A 183 23.41 -2.00 3.26
N ALA A 184 22.96 -0.75 3.37
CA ALA A 184 22.04 -0.16 2.42
C ALA A 184 22.66 -0.14 1.00
N GLU A 185 23.90 0.34 0.88
CA GLU A 185 24.66 0.36 -0.37
C GLU A 185 24.76 -1.03 -1.00
N SER A 186 25.12 -2.04 -0.19
CA SER A 186 25.18 -3.44 -0.64
C SER A 186 23.84 -3.92 -1.21
N ARG A 187 22.71 -3.58 -0.57
CA ARG A 187 21.37 -3.96 -1.08
C ARG A 187 21.02 -3.24 -2.38
N TYR A 188 21.37 -1.97 -2.52
CA TYR A 188 21.14 -1.24 -3.77
C TYR A 188 22.04 -1.73 -4.92
N ALA A 189 23.29 -2.10 -4.62
CA ALA A 189 24.20 -2.68 -5.61
C ALA A 189 23.67 -4.04 -6.09
N GLU A 190 23.15 -4.86 -5.18
CA GLU A 190 22.52 -6.13 -5.54
C GLU A 190 21.26 -5.92 -6.38
N ALA A 191 20.39 -4.96 -6.02
CA ALA A 191 19.23 -4.60 -6.81
C ALA A 191 19.63 -4.14 -8.24
N ALA A 192 20.67 -3.31 -8.35
CA ALA A 192 21.19 -2.87 -9.65
C ALA A 192 21.66 -4.04 -10.52
N ALA A 193 22.39 -5.00 -9.93
CA ALA A 193 22.87 -6.18 -10.63
C ALA A 193 21.72 -7.07 -11.15
N LEU A 194 20.61 -7.14 -10.43
CA LEU A 194 19.42 -7.89 -10.88
C LEU A 194 18.65 -7.20 -12.01
N LEU A 195 18.71 -5.87 -12.07
CA LEU A 195 18.08 -5.07 -13.12
C LEU A 195 18.96 -4.90 -14.36
N ASP A 196 20.23 -5.30 -14.30
CA ASP A 196 21.12 -5.24 -15.45
C ASP A 196 20.60 -6.13 -16.59
N GLY A 197 20.38 -5.52 -17.76
CA GLY A 197 19.77 -6.16 -18.93
C GLY A 197 18.28 -6.50 -18.80
N ALA A 198 17.58 -6.09 -17.72
CA ALA A 198 16.14 -6.29 -17.57
C ALA A 198 15.35 -5.11 -18.16
N ASP A 199 14.27 -5.39 -18.88
CA ASP A 199 13.30 -4.38 -19.32
C ASP A 199 12.35 -4.03 -18.15
N ALA A 200 12.86 -3.23 -17.21
CA ALA A 200 12.13 -2.84 -15.99
C ALA A 200 12.30 -1.33 -15.69
N PRO A 201 11.85 -0.44 -16.60
CA PRO A 201 12.10 1.00 -16.51
C PRO A 201 11.58 1.63 -15.21
N VAL A 202 10.41 1.21 -14.72
CA VAL A 202 9.82 1.74 -13.49
C VAL A 202 10.65 1.39 -12.25
N GLU A 203 11.09 0.13 -12.14
CA GLU A 203 11.89 -0.29 -10.98
C GLU A 203 13.31 0.28 -11.04
N GLN A 204 13.89 0.40 -12.25
CA GLN A 204 15.15 1.09 -12.45
C GLN A 204 15.07 2.57 -12.05
N ALA A 205 13.98 3.26 -12.43
CA ALA A 205 13.74 4.63 -12.00
C ALA A 205 13.63 4.74 -10.48
N HIS A 206 12.94 3.81 -9.81
CA HIS A 206 12.84 3.83 -8.36
C HIS A 206 14.20 3.63 -7.70
N LEU A 207 15.06 2.76 -8.25
CA LEU A 207 16.41 2.59 -7.73
C LEU A 207 17.23 3.88 -7.85
N TRP A 208 17.18 4.56 -9.00
CA TRP A 208 17.83 5.87 -9.19
C TRP A 208 17.24 6.95 -8.28
N GLN A 209 15.94 6.93 -8.03
CA GLN A 209 15.28 7.81 -7.07
C GLN A 209 15.90 7.65 -5.66
N GLU A 210 16.13 6.42 -5.20
CA GLU A 210 16.78 6.19 -3.89
C GLU A 210 18.22 6.70 -3.88
N ARG A 211 18.99 6.47 -4.96
CA ARG A 211 20.36 6.97 -5.10
C ARG A 211 20.39 8.49 -5.02
N GLY A 212 19.46 9.17 -5.70
CA GLY A 212 19.31 10.62 -5.64
C GLY A 212 18.99 11.12 -4.24
N ARG A 213 18.05 10.46 -3.54
CA ARG A 213 17.69 10.80 -2.15
C ARG A 213 18.88 10.66 -1.20
N GLN A 214 19.69 9.60 -1.35
CA GLN A 214 20.88 9.38 -0.54
C GLN A 214 21.97 10.42 -0.82
N ALA A 215 22.24 10.69 -2.09
CA ALA A 215 23.22 11.71 -2.49
C ALA A 215 22.84 13.07 -1.90
N PHE A 216 21.56 13.45 -1.94
CA PHE A 216 21.08 14.69 -1.33
C PHE A 216 21.29 14.72 0.18
N ARG A 217 20.91 13.65 0.90
CA ARG A 217 21.09 13.54 2.35
C ARG A 217 22.54 13.53 2.80
N SER A 218 23.46 13.14 1.91
CA SER A 218 24.91 13.18 2.15
C SER A 218 25.57 14.48 1.67
N GLY A 219 24.80 15.47 1.20
CA GLY A 219 25.29 16.77 0.73
C GLY A 219 25.77 16.81 -0.74
N GLY A 220 25.72 15.68 -1.46
CA GLY A 220 26.08 15.57 -2.86
C GLY A 220 24.98 16.10 -3.80
N ASN A 221 24.66 17.39 -3.74
CA ASN A 221 23.51 17.97 -4.44
C ASN A 221 23.59 17.81 -5.98
N ALA A 222 24.76 18.04 -6.58
CA ALA A 222 24.93 17.83 -8.03
C ALA A 222 24.73 16.36 -8.44
N LEU A 223 25.18 15.42 -7.61
CA LEU A 223 24.98 13.99 -7.84
C LEU A 223 23.51 13.60 -7.65
N ALA A 224 22.83 14.19 -6.66
CA ALA A 224 21.40 13.98 -6.44
C ALA A 224 20.56 14.40 -7.64
N ALA A 225 20.85 15.57 -8.24
CA ALA A 225 20.19 16.03 -9.45
C ALA A 225 20.43 15.07 -10.63
N LYS A 226 21.68 14.61 -10.83
CA LYS A 226 22.02 13.62 -11.88
C LYS A 226 21.25 12.31 -11.72
N TRP A 227 21.15 11.78 -10.50
CA TRP A 227 20.38 10.56 -10.26
C TRP A 227 18.88 10.75 -10.45
N ALA A 228 18.35 11.92 -10.07
CA ALA A 228 16.96 12.26 -10.34
C ALA A 228 16.68 12.37 -11.85
N ASP A 229 17.59 12.94 -12.64
CA ASP A 229 17.50 12.96 -14.10
C ASP A 229 17.52 11.56 -14.70
N ALA A 230 18.43 10.69 -14.23
CA ALA A 230 18.46 9.29 -14.66
C ALA A 230 17.15 8.55 -14.34
N ALA A 231 16.54 8.81 -13.17
CA ALA A 231 15.24 8.24 -12.83
C ALA A 231 14.13 8.70 -13.79
N LEU A 232 14.11 10.00 -14.14
CA LEU A 232 13.13 10.57 -15.06
C LEU A 232 13.30 10.03 -16.49
N ASP A 233 14.54 9.87 -16.94
CA ASP A 233 14.83 9.34 -18.28
C ASP A 233 14.36 7.89 -18.44
N CYS A 234 14.46 7.06 -17.40
CA CYS A 234 13.95 5.68 -17.40
C CYS A 234 12.45 5.58 -17.71
N VAL A 235 11.65 6.54 -17.23
CA VAL A 235 10.17 6.52 -17.38
C VAL A 235 9.65 7.54 -18.39
N ARG A 236 10.52 8.27 -19.08
CA ARG A 236 10.14 9.38 -19.98
C ARG A 236 9.18 8.97 -21.09
N THR A 237 9.33 7.76 -21.62
CA THR A 237 8.51 7.22 -22.72
C THR A 237 7.27 6.47 -22.23
N LEU A 238 7.16 6.22 -20.92
CA LEU A 238 5.96 5.64 -20.33
C LEU A 238 4.94 6.77 -20.20
N THR A 239 4.09 6.89 -21.22
CA THR A 239 3.05 7.91 -21.27
C THR A 239 2.13 7.79 -20.05
N THR A 240 1.92 8.91 -19.36
CA THR A 240 1.00 9.08 -18.23
C THR A 240 -0.48 8.97 -18.61
N GLU A 241 -0.80 8.52 -19.82
CA GLU A 241 -2.15 8.60 -20.41
C GLU A 241 -3.08 7.43 -20.08
N HIS A 242 -2.73 6.48 -19.19
CA HIS A 242 -3.63 5.37 -18.87
C HIS A 242 -3.73 5.07 -17.38
N VAL A 243 -4.96 4.74 -16.95
CA VAL A 243 -5.37 4.22 -15.62
C VAL A 243 -4.85 2.78 -15.42
N SER A 244 -3.58 2.51 -15.75
CA SER A 244 -2.92 1.23 -15.49
C SER A 244 -2.08 1.33 -14.21
N GLU A 245 -1.92 0.21 -13.50
CA GLU A 245 -1.06 0.14 -12.30
C GLU A 245 0.37 0.58 -12.60
N VAL A 246 0.89 0.17 -13.77
CA VAL A 246 2.20 0.60 -14.29
C VAL A 246 2.26 2.11 -14.52
N GLY A 247 1.20 2.72 -15.06
CA GLY A 247 1.10 4.17 -15.24
C GLY A 247 1.08 4.92 -13.92
N ARG A 248 0.38 4.39 -12.91
CA ARG A 248 0.35 4.97 -11.55
C ARG A 248 1.73 4.90 -10.89
N ASP A 249 2.44 3.78 -10.99
CA ASP A 249 3.78 3.62 -10.43
C ASP A 249 4.81 4.49 -11.15
N ALA A 250 4.75 4.58 -12.48
CA ALA A 250 5.56 5.50 -13.28
C ALA A 250 5.33 6.97 -12.86
N THR A 251 4.07 7.34 -12.62
CA THR A 251 3.71 8.69 -12.13
C THR A 251 4.28 8.94 -10.73
N LEU A 252 4.19 7.95 -9.83
CA LEU A 252 4.74 8.04 -8.49
C LEU A 252 6.25 8.29 -8.51
N VAL A 253 7.02 7.47 -9.24
CA VAL A 253 8.48 7.65 -9.29
C VAL A 253 8.87 8.95 -9.98
N THR A 254 8.13 9.39 -11.00
CA THR A 254 8.33 10.68 -11.66
C THR A 254 8.17 11.83 -10.66
N ALA A 255 7.07 11.86 -9.91
CA ALA A 255 6.81 12.88 -8.91
C ALA A 255 7.86 12.84 -7.78
N GLU A 256 8.28 11.66 -7.32
CA GLU A 256 9.34 11.53 -6.31
C GLU A 256 10.72 11.99 -6.81
N ALA A 257 11.06 11.72 -8.07
CA ALA A 257 12.31 12.15 -8.69
C ALA A 257 12.34 13.67 -8.90
N LEU A 258 11.24 14.27 -9.37
CA LEU A 258 11.08 15.72 -9.48
C LEU A 258 11.27 16.42 -8.12
N ASN A 259 10.70 15.86 -7.05
CA ASN A 259 10.91 16.37 -5.69
C ASN A 259 12.38 16.32 -5.27
N THR A 260 13.08 15.21 -5.51
CA THR A 260 14.52 15.08 -5.21
C THR A 260 15.34 16.07 -6.04
N LYS A 261 15.04 16.21 -7.33
CA LYS A 261 15.71 17.16 -8.23
C LYS A 261 15.52 18.59 -7.76
N ALA A 262 14.30 18.96 -7.37
CA ALA A 262 13.99 20.29 -6.88
C ALA A 262 14.83 20.69 -5.67
N VAL A 263 14.83 19.86 -4.62
CA VAL A 263 15.59 20.18 -3.40
C VAL A 263 17.09 20.22 -3.68
N ALA A 264 17.59 19.38 -4.59
CA ALA A 264 18.98 19.42 -5.03
C ALA A 264 19.33 20.72 -5.79
N LEU A 265 18.46 21.16 -6.70
CA LEU A 265 18.63 22.42 -7.45
C LEU A 265 18.62 23.63 -6.53
N ALA A 266 17.73 23.65 -5.53
CA ALA A 266 17.67 24.71 -4.53
C ALA A 266 18.99 24.84 -3.76
N ARG A 267 19.58 23.71 -3.34
CA ARG A 267 20.90 23.70 -2.68
C ARG A 267 22.05 24.11 -3.60
N LEU A 268 21.82 24.14 -4.92
CA LEU A 268 22.77 24.65 -5.91
C LEU A 268 22.48 26.10 -6.32
N GLY A 269 21.54 26.79 -5.67
CA GLY A 269 21.15 28.18 -5.96
C GLY A 269 20.30 28.34 -7.23
N ARG A 270 19.70 27.26 -7.73
CA ARG A 270 18.87 27.25 -8.94
C ARG A 270 17.38 27.28 -8.57
N ASP A 271 16.99 28.27 -7.76
CA ASP A 271 15.71 28.24 -7.04
C ASP A 271 14.49 28.30 -7.95
N ARG A 272 14.52 29.11 -9.02
CA ARG A 272 13.42 29.17 -10.00
C ARG A 272 13.19 27.83 -10.70
N GLU A 273 14.27 27.12 -11.04
CA GLU A 273 14.17 25.79 -11.63
C GLU A 273 13.66 24.78 -10.61
N ALA A 274 14.09 24.89 -9.35
CA ALA A 274 13.62 24.05 -8.27
C ALA A 274 12.09 24.17 -8.09
N VAL A 275 11.55 25.39 -8.07
CA VAL A 275 10.10 25.65 -7.99
C VAL A 275 9.36 24.93 -9.12
N GLY A 276 9.79 25.12 -10.37
CA GLY A 276 9.14 24.47 -11.51
C GLY A 276 9.17 22.94 -11.45
N GLN A 277 10.22 22.34 -10.86
CA GLN A 277 10.24 20.89 -10.62
C GLN A 277 9.23 20.46 -9.53
N VAL A 278 9.11 21.22 -8.43
CA VAL A 278 8.15 20.89 -7.36
C VAL A 278 6.71 21.06 -7.82
N GLU A 279 6.39 22.13 -8.54
CA GLU A 279 5.04 22.38 -9.06
C GLU A 279 4.58 21.25 -9.98
N ARG A 280 5.44 20.83 -10.91
CA ARG A 280 5.18 19.67 -11.77
C ARG A 280 5.03 18.36 -10.97
N SER A 281 5.79 18.19 -9.90
CA SER A 281 5.65 17.03 -9.01
C SER A 281 4.28 16.99 -8.33
N ILE A 282 3.81 18.13 -7.83
CA ILE A 282 2.51 18.29 -7.18
C ILE A 282 1.39 17.99 -8.19
N GLU A 283 1.42 18.63 -9.36
CA GLU A 283 0.41 18.45 -10.41
C GLU A 283 0.22 16.97 -10.78
N LEU A 284 1.34 16.27 -11.05
CA LEU A 284 1.32 14.84 -11.35
C LEU A 284 0.80 14.00 -10.18
N ALA A 285 1.22 14.32 -8.95
CA ALA A 285 0.79 13.58 -7.77
C ALA A 285 -0.70 13.77 -7.47
N GLU A 286 -1.24 14.97 -7.62
CA GLU A 286 -2.67 15.26 -7.44
C GLU A 286 -3.52 14.56 -8.50
N ALA A 287 -3.14 14.67 -9.77
CA ALA A 287 -3.85 14.02 -10.87
C ALA A 287 -3.93 12.49 -10.71
N ALA A 288 -2.91 11.88 -10.08
CA ALA A 288 -2.88 10.44 -9.80
C ALA A 288 -3.43 10.04 -8.41
N GLY A 289 -3.91 10.99 -7.59
CA GLY A 289 -4.38 10.70 -6.24
C GLY A 289 -3.28 10.25 -5.27
N LEU A 290 -2.03 10.65 -5.51
CA LEU A 290 -0.83 10.32 -4.73
C LEU A 290 -0.58 11.37 -3.63
N MET A 291 -1.54 11.51 -2.71
CA MET A 291 -1.57 12.60 -1.73
C MET A 291 -0.32 12.69 -0.83
N GLY A 292 0.32 11.56 -0.52
CA GLY A 292 1.57 11.56 0.26
C GLY A 292 2.74 12.21 -0.48
N THR A 293 2.79 12.04 -1.80
CA THR A 293 3.81 12.67 -2.64
C THR A 293 3.48 14.15 -2.86
N ALA A 294 2.20 14.49 -3.05
CA ALA A 294 1.75 15.89 -3.15
C ALA A 294 2.08 16.68 -1.87
N CYS A 295 1.80 16.12 -0.69
CA CYS A 295 2.12 16.74 0.61
C CYS A 295 3.62 17.03 0.79
N ARG A 296 4.49 16.11 0.34
CA ARG A 296 5.95 16.35 0.31
C ARG A 296 6.31 17.48 -0.64
N GLY A 297 5.66 17.54 -1.81
CA GLY A 297 5.81 18.65 -2.75
C GLY A 297 5.44 19.99 -2.12
N TYR A 298 4.26 20.11 -1.51
CA TYR A 298 3.83 21.34 -0.84
C TYR A 298 4.79 21.78 0.27
N THR A 299 5.29 20.84 1.08
CA THR A 299 6.30 21.13 2.10
C THR A 299 7.56 21.75 1.49
N ASN A 300 8.07 21.15 0.41
CA ASN A 300 9.25 21.68 -0.27
C ASN A 300 8.97 23.06 -0.91
N LEU A 301 7.80 23.23 -1.53
CA LEU A 301 7.39 24.46 -2.19
C LEU A 301 7.29 25.62 -1.20
N GLY A 302 6.72 25.38 -0.02
CA GLY A 302 6.65 26.38 1.05
C GLY A 302 8.03 26.88 1.47
N VAL A 303 9.00 25.97 1.65
CA VAL A 303 10.39 26.35 1.97
C VAL A 303 11.04 27.14 0.82
N LEU A 304 10.83 26.73 -0.43
CA LEU A 304 11.38 27.42 -1.60
C LEU A 304 10.85 28.86 -1.72
N TYR A 305 9.55 29.07 -1.48
CA TYR A 305 8.95 30.39 -1.56
C TYR A 305 9.56 31.37 -0.55
N THR A 306 9.91 30.91 0.66
CA THR A 306 10.63 31.77 1.64
C THR A 306 12.02 32.22 1.17
N THR A 307 12.60 31.54 0.18
CA THR A 307 13.95 31.86 -0.34
C THR A 307 13.89 32.81 -1.54
N ILE A 308 12.91 32.64 -2.43
CA ILE A 308 12.80 33.43 -3.67
C ILE A 308 11.97 34.70 -3.52
N ASP A 309 11.09 34.75 -2.52
CA ASP A 309 10.29 35.92 -2.15
C ASP A 309 10.36 36.13 -0.63
N PRO A 310 11.55 36.49 -0.10
CA PRO A 310 11.71 36.83 1.30
C PRO A 310 11.06 38.20 1.53
N ALA A 311 9.86 38.20 2.12
CA ALA A 311 9.18 39.42 2.57
C ALA A 311 10.07 40.30 3.48
#